data_AF-A0A8T5MLN8-F1
#
_entry.id   AF-A0A8T5MLN8-F1
#
_cell.length_a   1.000
_cell.length_b   1.000
_cell.length_c   1.000
_cell.angle_alpha   90.00
_cell.angle_beta   90.00
_cell.angle_gamma   90.00
#
_symmetry.space_group_name_H-M   'P 1'
#
loop_
_entity.id
_entity.type
_entity.pdbx_description
1 polymer ?
#
loop_
_entity_poly.entity_id
_entity_poly.type
_entity_poly.pdbx_seq_one_letter_code
_entity_poly.pdbx_strand_id
1 'polypeptide(L)'
;MFRALSSKTRREMLRSLINEEKHITGLARELGISVPVTAKHAKILESAGLIERRKFGRTHVLKAKTEHMYNAFDFLGEQFDVNVQRGASVLDVLKEISGVTIENVGDREFVTSVDGEEGYYIFEVNGKPPNASMNKVTIDSDTKVELKKLVPVKKKEIKIRVD
;
A
#
# COMPACT_ATOMS: atom_id res chain seq x y z
N MET A 1 -17.27 0.50 2.02
CA MET A 1 -16.43 -0.03 0.92
C MET A 1 -16.96 -1.32 0.30
N PHE A 2 -17.15 -2.42 1.04
CA PHE A 2 -17.52 -3.75 0.49
C PHE A 2 -18.75 -3.78 -0.42
N ARG A 3 -19.84 -3.08 -0.07
CA ARG A 3 -21.02 -2.93 -0.94
C ARG A 3 -20.72 -2.25 -2.28
N ALA A 4 -19.76 -1.33 -2.32
CA ALA A 4 -19.31 -0.74 -3.57
C ALA A 4 -18.50 -1.75 -4.40
N LEU A 5 -17.73 -2.63 -3.78
CA LEU A 5 -16.93 -3.65 -4.48
C LEU A 5 -17.73 -4.91 -4.89
N SER A 6 -18.95 -5.11 -4.39
CA SER A 6 -19.75 -6.29 -4.74
C SER A 6 -20.20 -6.37 -6.21
N SER A 7 -20.17 -5.26 -6.95
CA SER A 7 -20.51 -5.24 -8.37
C SER A 7 -19.29 -5.51 -9.24
N LYS A 8 -19.43 -6.43 -10.20
CA LYS A 8 -18.42 -6.71 -11.23
C LYS A 8 -18.03 -5.44 -12.00
N THR A 9 -19.00 -4.69 -12.51
CA THR A 9 -18.76 -3.44 -13.26
C THR A 9 -17.98 -2.39 -12.44
N ARG A 10 -18.30 -2.25 -11.14
CA ARG A 10 -17.57 -1.31 -10.27
C ARG A 10 -16.13 -1.76 -10.02
N ARG A 11 -15.87 -3.06 -9.90
CA ARG A 11 -14.51 -3.61 -9.82
C ARG A 11 -13.74 -3.42 -11.11
N GLU A 12 -14.38 -3.57 -12.27
CA GLU A 12 -13.76 -3.32 -13.58
C GLU A 12 -13.43 -1.84 -13.79
N MET A 13 -14.34 -0.92 -13.41
CA MET A 13 -14.05 0.51 -13.38
C MET A 13 -12.83 0.82 -12.52
N LEU A 14 -12.78 0.27 -11.31
CA LEU A 14 -11.67 0.53 -10.39
C LEU A 14 -10.35 -0.02 -10.93
N ARG A 15 -10.35 -1.23 -11.51
CA ARG A 15 -9.17 -1.83 -12.16
C ARG A 15 -8.63 -0.95 -13.30
N SER A 16 -9.52 -0.38 -14.11
CA SER A 16 -9.15 0.56 -15.17
C SER A 16 -8.51 1.83 -14.59
N LEU A 17 -9.11 2.39 -13.53
CA LEU A 17 -8.68 3.65 -12.91
C LEU A 17 -7.44 3.54 -12.02
N ILE A 18 -7.05 2.34 -11.59
CA ILE A 18 -5.80 2.10 -10.84
C ILE A 18 -4.58 2.35 -11.73
N ASN A 19 -4.68 2.05 -13.02
CA ASN A 19 -3.57 2.21 -13.96
C ASN A 19 -3.45 3.64 -14.48
N GLU A 20 -4.58 4.32 -14.70
CA GLU A 20 -4.63 5.64 -15.31
C GLU A 20 -5.92 6.39 -14.93
N GLU A 21 -5.84 7.70 -14.71
CA GLU A 21 -7.05 8.53 -14.60
C GLU A 21 -7.75 8.67 -15.96
N LYS A 22 -9.08 8.59 -15.98
CA LYS A 22 -9.85 8.53 -17.23
C LYS A 22 -11.03 9.47 -17.23
N HIS A 23 -11.32 10.03 -18.41
CA HIS A 23 -12.59 10.70 -18.64
C HIS A 23 -13.75 9.70 -18.50
N ILE A 24 -14.85 10.16 -17.91
CA ILE A 24 -16.04 9.32 -17.71
C ILE A 24 -16.59 8.70 -19.01
N THR A 25 -16.48 9.44 -20.13
CA THR A 25 -16.87 8.97 -21.47
C THR A 25 -15.92 7.91 -22.01
N GLY A 26 -14.61 8.08 -21.79
CA GLY A 26 -13.61 7.08 -22.15
C GLY A 26 -13.79 5.79 -21.38
N LEU A 27 -14.04 5.89 -20.07
CA LEU A 27 -14.32 4.74 -19.21
C LEU A 27 -15.62 4.02 -19.60
N ALA A 28 -16.68 4.77 -19.96
CA ALA A 28 -17.92 4.19 -20.46
C ALA A 28 -17.70 3.37 -21.74
N ARG A 29 -16.91 3.91 -22.69
CA ARG A 29 -16.55 3.23 -23.94
C ARG A 29 -15.74 1.96 -23.69
N GLU A 30 -14.75 2.03 -22.80
CA GLU A 30 -13.90 0.89 -22.44
C GLU A 30 -14.70 -0.28 -21.86
N LEU A 31 -15.71 0.03 -21.05
CA LEU A 31 -16.54 -0.98 -20.38
C LEU A 31 -17.78 -1.40 -21.19
N GLY A 32 -18.01 -0.82 -22.37
CA GLY A 32 -19.17 -1.13 -23.21
C GLY A 32 -20.51 -0.74 -22.57
N ILE A 33 -20.53 0.28 -21.71
CA ILE A 33 -21.75 0.75 -21.02
C ILE A 33 -22.02 2.23 -21.31
N SER A 34 -23.25 2.67 -21.05
CA SER A 34 -23.63 4.07 -21.31
C SER A 34 -23.04 5.02 -20.26
N VAL A 35 -22.79 6.27 -20.67
CA VAL A 35 -22.27 7.32 -19.77
C VAL A 35 -23.13 7.53 -18.51
N PRO A 36 -24.48 7.53 -18.57
CA PRO A 36 -25.30 7.61 -17.36
C PRO A 36 -25.11 6.43 -16.40
N VAL A 37 -24.94 5.21 -16.92
CA VAL A 37 -24.67 4.02 -16.10
C VAL A 37 -23.30 4.13 -15.44
N THR A 38 -22.28 4.54 -16.21
CA THR A 38 -20.94 4.83 -15.66
C THR A 38 -20.99 5.89 -14.57
N ALA A 39 -21.76 6.96 -14.75
CA ALA A 39 -21.92 8.02 -13.75
C ALA A 39 -22.58 7.53 -12.45
N LYS A 40 -23.58 6.64 -12.55
CA LYS A 40 -24.22 6.00 -11.39
C LYS A 40 -23.20 5.15 -10.62
N HIS A 41 -22.39 4.36 -11.31
CA HIS A 41 -21.35 3.56 -10.69
C HIS A 41 -20.25 4.42 -10.07
N ALA A 42 -19.80 5.47 -10.77
CA ALA A 42 -18.82 6.43 -10.27
C ALA A 42 -19.27 7.08 -8.97
N LYS A 43 -20.54 7.52 -8.89
CA LYS A 43 -21.10 8.11 -7.66
C LYS A 43 -21.02 7.15 -6.47
N ILE A 44 -21.32 5.86 -6.67
CA ILE A 44 -21.23 4.85 -5.60
C ILE A 44 -19.78 4.64 -5.15
N LEU A 45 -18.84 4.56 -6.09
CA LEU A 45 -17.42 4.41 -5.79
C LEU A 45 -16.85 5.64 -5.06
N GLU A 46 -17.28 6.83 -5.47
CA GLU A 46 -16.91 8.12 -4.88
C GLU A 46 -17.45 8.25 -3.45
N SER A 47 -18.72 7.90 -3.21
CA SER A 47 -19.30 7.85 -1.85
C SER A 47 -18.62 6.81 -0.95
N ALA A 48 -18.01 5.78 -1.53
CA ALA A 48 -17.22 4.80 -0.79
C ALA A 48 -15.74 5.20 -0.63
N GLY A 49 -15.35 6.40 -1.09
CA GLY A 49 -13.98 6.92 -1.02
C GLY A 49 -12.98 6.23 -1.96
N LEU A 50 -13.43 5.38 -2.88
CA LEU A 50 -12.57 4.55 -3.73
C LEU A 50 -12.05 5.29 -4.98
N ILE A 51 -12.74 6.36 -5.39
CA ILE A 51 -12.33 7.22 -6.50
C ILE A 51 -12.52 8.68 -6.12
N GLU A 52 -11.82 9.56 -6.82
CA GLU A 52 -12.08 11.00 -6.84
C GLU A 52 -12.47 11.47 -8.24
N ARG A 53 -13.21 12.58 -8.30
CA ARG A 53 -13.65 13.22 -9.53
C ARG A 53 -13.08 14.62 -9.60
N ARG A 54 -12.46 14.95 -10.73
CA ARG A 54 -12.01 16.31 -11.07
C ARG A 54 -12.80 16.80 -12.28
N LYS A 55 -13.29 18.05 -12.20
CA LYS A 55 -14.06 18.68 -13.28
C LYS A 55 -13.14 19.56 -14.11
N PHE A 56 -13.03 19.27 -15.40
CA PHE A 56 -12.32 20.05 -16.39
C PHE A 56 -13.33 20.62 -17.38
N GLY A 57 -13.78 21.85 -17.14
CA GLY A 57 -14.85 22.48 -17.90
C GLY A 57 -16.15 21.68 -17.84
N ARG A 58 -16.56 21.08 -18.97
CA ARG A 58 -17.76 20.23 -19.06
C ARG A 58 -17.47 18.74 -18.86
N THR A 59 -16.20 18.35 -18.74
CA THR A 59 -15.77 16.96 -18.67
C THR A 59 -15.41 16.57 -17.24
N HIS A 60 -15.67 15.32 -16.88
CA HIS A 60 -15.28 14.73 -15.60
C HIS A 60 -14.18 13.71 -15.81
N VAL A 61 -13.06 13.88 -15.10
CA VAL A 61 -11.95 12.93 -15.00
C VAL A 61 -12.10 12.20 -13.67
N LEU A 62 -11.99 10.88 -13.69
CA LEU A 62 -12.05 10.01 -12.53
C LEU A 62 -10.66 9.44 -12.27
N LYS A 63 -10.28 9.31 -11.00
CA LYS A 63 -9.02 8.72 -10.56
C LYS A 63 -9.25 7.79 -9.38
N ALA A 64 -8.56 6.65 -9.31
CA ALA A 64 -8.62 5.76 -8.15
C ALA A 64 -7.91 6.39 -6.93
N LYS A 65 -8.47 6.18 -5.74
CA LYS A 65 -7.84 6.51 -4.45
C LYS A 65 -7.28 5.24 -3.82
N THR A 66 -6.16 4.75 -4.35
CA THR A 66 -5.51 3.49 -3.91
C THR A 66 -5.09 3.52 -2.45
N GLU A 67 -4.67 4.68 -1.94
CA GLU A 67 -4.36 4.88 -0.50
C GLU A 67 -5.52 4.48 0.41
N HIS A 68 -6.76 4.78 0.05
CA HIS A 68 -7.91 4.43 0.87
C HIS A 68 -8.18 2.92 0.88
N MET A 69 -7.80 2.22 -0.19
CA MET A 69 -7.86 0.76 -0.24
C MET A 69 -6.78 0.14 0.63
N TYR A 70 -5.53 0.62 0.53
CA TYR A 70 -4.43 0.14 1.38
C TYR A 70 -4.77 0.31 2.86
N ASN A 71 -5.21 1.49 3.29
CA ASN A 71 -5.59 1.71 4.70
C ASN A 71 -6.70 0.77 5.17
N ALA A 72 -7.65 0.42 4.29
CA ALA A 72 -8.72 -0.52 4.62
C ALA A 72 -8.20 -1.97 4.71
N PHE A 73 -7.21 -2.35 3.90
CA PHE A 73 -6.54 -3.63 4.00
C PHE A 73 -5.62 -3.70 5.22
N ASP A 74 -4.87 -2.64 5.52
CA ASP A 74 -4.02 -2.54 6.71
C ASP A 74 -4.84 -2.69 8.00
N PHE A 75 -6.04 -2.09 8.06
CA PHE A 75 -6.95 -2.27 9.19
C PHE A 75 -7.42 -3.73 9.36
N LEU A 76 -7.54 -4.47 8.26
CA LEU A 76 -7.91 -5.89 8.29
C LEU A 76 -6.70 -6.81 8.50
N GLY A 77 -5.49 -6.27 8.44
CA GLY A 77 -4.25 -7.00 8.69
C GLY A 77 -4.20 -7.52 10.12
N GLU A 78 -3.55 -8.67 10.31
CA GLU A 78 -3.36 -9.24 11.64
C GLU A 78 -2.44 -8.34 12.47
N GLN A 79 -2.83 -8.11 13.73
CA GLN A 79 -1.96 -7.48 14.72
C GLN A 79 -1.33 -8.59 15.55
N PHE A 80 -0.01 -8.56 15.67
CA PHE A 80 0.74 -9.52 16.46
C PHE A 80 1.23 -8.83 17.74
N ASP A 81 0.78 -9.32 18.89
CA ASP A 81 1.34 -8.96 20.19
C ASP A 81 2.45 -9.95 20.54
N VAL A 82 3.67 -9.45 20.75
CA VAL A 82 4.84 -10.26 21.11
C VAL A 82 5.42 -9.73 22.42
N ASN A 83 5.70 -10.63 23.36
CA ASN A 83 6.36 -10.31 24.61
C ASN A 83 7.86 -10.56 24.47
N VAL A 84 8.68 -9.53 24.65
CA VAL A 84 10.13 -9.63 24.54
C VAL A 84 10.83 -9.16 25.81
N GLN A 85 12.05 -9.66 26.03
CA GLN A 85 12.88 -9.15 27.11
C GLN A 85 13.36 -7.73 26.79
N ARG A 86 13.49 -6.91 27.83
CA ARG A 86 14.04 -5.57 27.70
C ARG A 86 15.43 -5.61 27.05
N GLY A 87 15.64 -4.78 26.03
CA GLY A 87 16.89 -4.72 25.28
C GLY A 87 16.93 -5.62 24.05
N ALA A 88 15.91 -6.44 23.80
CA ALA A 88 15.78 -7.18 22.54
C ALA A 88 15.80 -6.22 21.34
N SER A 89 16.47 -6.61 20.26
CA SER A 89 16.47 -5.79 19.04
C SER A 89 15.20 -6.01 18.23
N VAL A 90 14.86 -5.05 17.35
CA VAL A 90 13.77 -5.22 16.38
C VAL A 90 14.01 -6.46 15.51
N LEU A 91 15.26 -6.76 15.16
CA LEU A 91 15.60 -7.98 14.41
C LEU A 91 15.22 -9.25 15.19
N ASP A 92 15.49 -9.30 16.49
CA ASP A 92 15.16 -10.46 17.31
C ASP A 92 13.65 -10.69 17.35
N VAL A 93 12.87 -9.62 17.53
CA VAL A 93 11.41 -9.68 17.51
C VAL A 93 10.88 -10.18 16.18
N LEU A 94 11.37 -9.63 15.07
CA LEU A 94 10.89 -10.00 13.73
C LEU A 94 11.23 -11.45 13.37
N LYS A 95 12.32 -12.01 13.91
CA LYS A 95 12.67 -13.44 13.73
C LYS A 95 11.73 -14.39 14.47
N GLU A 96 11.06 -13.93 15.53
CA GLU A 96 10.09 -14.72 16.29
C GLU A 96 8.69 -14.70 15.67
N ILE A 97 8.41 -13.76 14.77
CA ILE A 97 7.11 -13.62 14.11
C ILE A 97 7.03 -14.53 12.89
N SER A 98 6.05 -15.44 12.90
CA SER A 98 5.72 -16.24 11.71
C SER A 98 5.26 -15.35 10.56
N GLY A 99 5.66 -15.68 9.33
CA GLY A 99 5.25 -14.93 8.15
C GLY A 99 6.23 -13.84 7.73
N VAL A 100 7.24 -13.49 8.56
CA VAL A 100 8.29 -12.55 8.18
C VAL A 100 9.54 -13.29 7.69
N THR A 101 9.99 -12.99 6.48
CA THR A 101 11.26 -13.50 5.93
C THR A 101 12.29 -12.40 5.92
N ILE A 102 13.48 -12.69 6.48
CA ILE A 102 14.61 -11.75 6.58
C ILE A 102 15.82 -12.32 5.87
N GLU A 103 16.41 -11.53 4.98
CA GLU A 103 17.64 -11.86 4.25
C GLU A 103 18.78 -10.92 4.64
N ASN A 104 20.00 -11.48 4.66
CA ASN A 104 21.21 -10.71 4.91
C ASN A 104 21.82 -10.26 3.58
N VAL A 105 22.03 -8.96 3.43
CA VAL A 105 22.78 -8.38 2.31
C VAL A 105 23.96 -7.61 2.88
N GLY A 106 25.13 -8.24 2.88
CA GLY A 106 26.32 -7.69 3.53
C GLY A 106 26.17 -7.68 5.06
N ASP A 107 26.30 -6.51 5.68
CA ASP A 107 26.16 -6.27 7.12
C ASP A 107 24.75 -5.82 7.54
N ARG A 108 23.77 -5.90 6.62
CA ARG A 108 22.41 -5.41 6.83
C ARG A 108 21.37 -6.48 6.59
N GLU A 109 20.34 -6.44 7.42
CA GLU A 109 19.18 -7.31 7.35
C GLU A 109 18.01 -6.60 6.66
N PHE A 110 17.36 -7.29 5.73
CA PHE A 110 16.21 -6.80 4.98
C PHE A 110 15.05 -7.76 5.13
N VAL A 111 13.86 -7.23 5.40
CA VAL A 111 12.63 -8.01 5.27
C VAL A 111 12.29 -8.14 3.78
N THR A 112 12.28 -9.37 3.28
CA THR A 112 12.05 -9.69 1.84
C THR A 112 10.69 -10.31 1.57
N SER A 113 9.96 -10.71 2.62
CA SER A 113 8.57 -11.16 2.52
C SER A 113 7.83 -10.98 3.85
N VAL A 114 6.55 -10.66 3.78
CA VAL A 114 5.61 -10.63 4.92
C VAL A 114 4.33 -11.36 4.49
N ASP A 115 3.93 -12.39 5.23
CA ASP A 115 2.73 -13.22 4.99
C ASP A 115 2.61 -13.76 3.55
N GLY A 116 3.76 -14.13 2.98
CA GLY A 116 3.87 -14.65 1.61
C GLY A 116 3.90 -13.58 0.52
N GLU A 117 3.78 -12.30 0.88
CA GLU A 117 3.98 -11.21 -0.06
C GLU A 117 5.46 -10.84 -0.22
N GLU A 118 6.05 -11.18 -1.36
CA GLU A 118 7.44 -10.84 -1.68
C GLU A 118 7.64 -9.33 -1.92
N GLY A 119 8.78 -8.81 -1.49
CA GLY A 119 9.23 -7.44 -1.72
C GLY A 119 10.09 -6.91 -0.58
N TYR A 120 10.71 -5.75 -0.77
CA TYR A 120 11.46 -5.11 0.31
C TYR A 120 10.51 -4.32 1.20
N TYR A 121 10.63 -4.50 2.51
CA TYR A 121 9.88 -3.74 3.51
C TYR A 121 10.82 -2.82 4.27
N ILE A 122 10.34 -1.60 4.56
CA ILE A 122 10.94 -0.75 5.60
C ILE A 122 10.19 -0.98 6.90
N PHE A 123 10.84 -0.72 8.02
CA PHE A 123 10.19 -0.75 9.32
C PHE A 123 10.13 0.66 9.92
N GLU A 124 9.05 0.94 10.63
CA GLU A 124 8.88 2.13 11.45
C GLU A 124 8.71 1.72 12.90
N VAL A 125 9.22 2.56 13.80
CA VAL A 125 9.07 2.43 15.25
C VAL A 125 8.23 3.59 15.73
N ASN A 126 7.06 3.29 16.31
CA ASN A 126 6.08 4.28 16.74
C ASN A 126 5.75 5.30 15.62
N GLY A 127 5.58 4.79 14.39
CA GLY A 127 5.23 5.57 13.20
C GLY A 127 6.36 6.43 12.62
N LYS A 128 7.63 6.20 13.01
CA LYS A 128 8.79 6.92 12.48
C LYS A 128 9.87 5.97 11.96
N PRO A 129 10.53 6.28 10.84
CA PRO A 129 11.68 5.51 10.39
C PRO A 129 12.83 5.70 11.39
N PRO A 130 13.47 4.62 11.84
CA PRO A 130 14.61 4.71 12.74
C PRO A 130 15.88 5.16 12.01
N ASN A 131 16.83 5.71 12.77
CA ASN A 131 18.12 6.15 12.25
C ASN A 131 19.19 5.03 12.26
N ALA A 132 18.80 3.78 12.52
CA ALA A 132 19.70 2.64 12.66
C ALA A 132 19.09 1.37 12.05
N SER A 133 19.94 0.37 11.77
CA SER A 133 19.49 -0.96 11.32
C SER A 133 18.70 -1.68 12.42
N MET A 134 17.83 -2.62 12.02
CA MET A 134 16.97 -3.37 12.93
C MET A 134 17.69 -4.13 14.05
N ASN A 135 18.92 -4.57 13.80
CA ASN A 135 19.78 -5.20 14.82
C ASN A 135 20.31 -4.22 15.88
N LYS A 136 20.26 -2.91 15.63
CA LYS A 136 20.74 -1.85 16.53
C LYS A 136 19.61 -1.09 17.23
N VAL A 137 18.36 -1.34 16.85
CA VAL A 137 17.19 -0.70 17.48
C VAL A 137 16.70 -1.61 18.60
N THR A 138 16.89 -1.22 19.86
CA THR A 138 16.49 -1.98 21.05
C THR A 138 15.12 -1.56 21.57
N ILE A 139 14.38 -2.51 22.13
CA ILE A 139 13.05 -2.31 22.72
C ILE A 139 13.19 -2.26 24.24
N ASP A 140 13.01 -1.06 24.80
CA ASP A 140 13.13 -0.80 26.24
C ASP A 140 11.78 -0.57 26.95
N SER A 141 10.72 -0.41 26.17
CA SER A 141 9.35 -0.16 26.61
C SER A 141 8.37 -0.60 25.52
N ASP A 142 7.07 -0.64 25.83
CA ASP A 142 6.00 -0.90 24.87
C ASP A 142 6.19 -0.07 23.59
N THR A 143 6.31 -0.77 22.47
CA THR A 143 6.74 -0.20 21.20
C THR A 143 5.96 -0.82 20.08
N LYS A 144 5.41 0.01 19.19
CA LYS A 144 4.78 -0.45 17.96
C LYS A 144 5.82 -0.49 16.85
N VAL A 145 5.97 -1.64 16.20
CA VAL A 145 6.79 -1.79 14.98
C VAL A 145 5.85 -2.05 13.81
N GLU A 146 6.03 -1.31 12.72
CA GLU A 146 5.21 -1.43 11.51
C GLU A 146 6.10 -1.77 10.31
N LEU A 147 5.76 -2.81 9.56
CA LEU A 147 6.41 -3.16 8.30
C LEU A 147 5.63 -2.58 7.13
N LYS A 148 6.29 -1.78 6.29
CA LYS A 148 5.68 -1.16 5.10
C LYS A 148 6.41 -1.59 3.85
N LYS A 149 5.67 -2.22 2.93
CA LYS A 149 6.18 -2.66 1.63
C LYS A 149 6.61 -1.47 0.78
N LEU A 150 7.81 -1.51 0.24
CA LEU A 150 8.27 -0.54 -0.74
C LEU A 150 7.68 -0.85 -2.12
N VAL A 151 6.87 0.08 -2.63
CA VAL A 151 6.33 -0.01 -3.99
C VAL A 151 7.14 0.93 -4.89
N PRO A 152 7.81 0.42 -5.94
CA PRO A 152 8.58 1.27 -6.84
C PRO A 152 7.66 2.18 -7.65
N VAL A 153 7.90 3.49 -7.60
CA VAL A 153 7.12 4.48 -8.37
C VAL A 153 7.75 4.74 -9.74
N LYS A 154 9.05 5.04 -9.79
CA LYS A 154 9.80 5.25 -11.04
C LYS A 154 11.27 4.92 -10.85
N LYS A 155 11.83 4.07 -11.70
CA LYS A 155 13.27 3.77 -11.70
C LYS A 155 14.06 5.01 -12.16
N LYS A 156 15.06 5.41 -11.38
CA LYS A 156 16.06 6.42 -11.75
C LYS A 156 17.43 5.77 -11.74
N GLU A 157 18.09 5.74 -12.89
CA GLU A 157 19.46 5.27 -13.01
C GLU A 157 20.44 6.44 -12.80
N ILE A 158 21.41 6.28 -11.90
CA ILE A 158 22.44 7.29 -11.61
C ILE A 158 23.79 6.63 -11.86
N LYS A 159 24.53 7.14 -12.86
CA LYS A 159 25.91 6.71 -13.13
C LYS A 159 26.86 7.61 -12.35
N ILE A 160 27.57 7.05 -11.39
CA ILE A 160 28.57 7.75 -10.59
C ILE A 160 29.95 7.42 -11.17
N ARG A 161 30.75 8.44 -11.49
CA ARG A 161 32.16 8.30 -11.84
C ARG A 161 32.98 8.91 -10.71
N VAL A 162 34.09 8.27 -10.37
CA VAL A 162 35.03 8.72 -9.34
C VAL A 162 36.35 8.98 -10.08
N ASP A 163 36.94 10.15 -9.84
CA ASP A 163 38.27 10.51 -10.34
C ASP A 163 39.37 9.96 -9.43
#